data_AF-A0A7S2MBT8-F1
#
_entry.id   AF-A0A7S2MBT8-F1
#
_cell.length_a   1.000
_cell.length_b   1.000
_cell.length_c   1.000
_cell.angle_alpha   90.00
_cell.angle_beta   90.00
_cell.angle_gamma   90.00
#
_symmetry.space_group_name_H-M   'P 1'
#
loop_
_entity.id
_entity.type
_entity.pdbx_description
1 polymer ?
#
loop_
_entity_poly.entity_id
_entity_poly.type
_entity_poly.pdbx_seq_one_letter_code
_entity_poly.pdbx_strand_id
1 'polypeptide(L)'
;MKPAPIEPGAAQERSFTRWVVIALFGQAVVCFLRLWFLWDIWGGFLMALTIMLGYCALRESLPVKLVCLWGVVNAILGAWDALTGLVSLVLFLVSLRWVQCLIIVLVPLAEVLAALVAWQIFKEHELKNGLLAPILKKRYAASSPEDTYATQDTYSGP
;
A
#
# COMPACT_ATOMS: atom_id res chain seq x y z
N MET A 1 14.78 38.28 -1.16
CA MET A 1 13.59 37.46 -0.87
C MET A 1 14.01 36.32 0.04
N LYS A 2 13.45 36.23 1.25
CA LYS A 2 13.72 35.13 2.19
C LYS A 2 12.70 34.03 1.88
N PRO A 3 13.10 32.77 1.63
CA PRO A 3 12.15 31.70 1.36
C PRO A 3 11.21 31.53 2.57
N ALA A 4 9.93 31.30 2.29
CA ALA A 4 8.94 31.04 3.34
C ALA A 4 9.35 29.80 4.15
N PRO A 5 9.10 29.78 5.48
CA PRO A 5 9.35 28.61 6.31
C PRO A 5 8.64 27.40 5.71
N ILE A 6 9.38 26.31 5.48
CA ILE A 6 8.82 25.05 4.98
C ILE A 6 7.99 24.46 6.11
N GLU A 7 6.68 24.31 5.92
CA GLU A 7 5.86 23.58 6.88
C GLU A 7 6.35 22.12 6.95
N PRO A 8 6.55 21.56 8.15
CA PRO A 8 7.07 20.21 8.34
C PRO A 8 6.20 19.12 7.68
N GLY A 9 4.93 19.42 7.33
CA GLY A 9 4.05 18.51 6.58
C GLY A 9 4.45 18.30 5.12
N ALA A 10 4.97 19.32 4.44
CA ALA A 10 5.18 19.28 2.99
C ALA A 10 6.29 18.31 2.54
N ALA A 11 7.27 18.01 3.41
CA ALA A 11 8.32 17.05 3.10
C ALA A 11 7.79 15.60 3.11
N GLN A 12 6.83 15.30 3.98
CA GLN A 12 6.32 13.95 4.17
C GLN A 12 5.33 13.54 3.07
N GLU A 13 4.46 14.48 2.66
CA GLU A 13 3.54 14.28 1.53
C GLU A 13 4.27 13.88 0.24
N ARG A 14 5.45 14.46 0.00
CA ARG A 14 6.29 14.13 -1.16
C ARG A 14 6.82 12.69 -1.11
N SER A 15 7.11 12.16 0.07
CA SER A 15 7.59 10.78 0.22
C SER A 15 6.50 9.79 -0.16
N PHE A 16 5.28 9.97 0.37
CA PHE A 16 4.14 9.10 0.06
C PHE A 16 3.74 9.13 -1.40
N THR A 17 3.74 10.32 -2.00
CA THR A 17 3.43 10.50 -3.42
C THR A 17 4.32 9.61 -4.28
N ARG A 18 5.62 9.51 -3.98
CA ARG A 18 6.55 8.64 -4.72
C ARG A 18 6.18 7.17 -4.57
N TRP A 19 5.86 6.71 -3.36
CA TRP A 19 5.47 5.32 -3.11
C TRP A 19 4.16 4.94 -3.83
N VAL A 20 3.15 5.82 -3.82
CA VAL A 20 1.89 5.60 -4.54
C VAL A 20 2.13 5.54 -6.05
N VAL A 21 2.96 6.44 -6.61
CA VAL A 21 3.31 6.42 -8.03
C VAL A 21 4.04 5.14 -8.42
N ILE A 22 4.97 4.65 -7.60
CA ILE A 22 5.67 3.38 -7.83
C ILE A 22 4.70 2.21 -7.82
N ALA A 23 3.79 2.16 -6.84
CA ALA A 23 2.76 1.12 -6.75
C ALA A 23 1.83 1.13 -7.98
N LEU A 24 1.34 2.31 -8.36
CA LEU A 24 0.48 2.48 -9.54
C LEU A 24 1.17 2.09 -10.84
N PHE A 25 2.45 2.45 -10.99
CA PHE A 25 3.24 2.05 -12.15
C PHE A 25 3.40 0.53 -12.20
N GLY A 26 3.70 -0.11 -11.07
CA GLY A 26 3.76 -1.57 -10.96
C GLY A 26 2.44 -2.24 -11.34
N GLN A 27 1.32 -1.74 -10.82
CA GLN A 27 -0.02 -2.23 -11.19
C GLN A 27 -0.32 -2.03 -12.67
N ALA A 28 0.04 -0.90 -13.27
CA ALA A 28 -0.18 -0.64 -14.70
C ALA A 28 0.59 -1.63 -15.58
N VAL A 29 1.86 -1.92 -15.24
CA VAL A 29 2.67 -2.93 -15.95
C VAL A 29 2.04 -4.31 -15.81
N VAL A 30 1.66 -4.72 -14.61
CA VAL A 30 1.05 -6.03 -14.37
C VAL A 30 -0.33 -6.15 -15.04
N CYS A 31 -1.13 -5.09 -15.05
CA CYS A 31 -2.41 -5.01 -15.77
C CYS A 31 -2.21 -5.22 -17.28
N PHE A 32 -1.21 -4.55 -17.87
CA PHE A 32 -0.86 -4.73 -19.28
C PHE A 32 -0.43 -6.18 -19.58
N LEU A 33 0.42 -6.77 -18.74
CA LEU A 33 0.84 -8.16 -18.87
C LEU A 33 -0.34 -9.14 -18.75
N ARG A 34 -1.28 -8.89 -17.82
CA ARG A 34 -2.50 -9.68 -17.65
C ARG A 34 -3.35 -9.66 -18.91
N LEU A 35 -3.60 -8.48 -19.48
CA LEU A 35 -4.39 -8.35 -20.72
C LEU A 35 -3.72 -9.02 -21.91
N TRP A 36 -2.40 -8.88 -22.05
CA TRP A 36 -1.66 -9.42 -23.20
C TRP A 36 -1.51 -10.94 -23.17
N PHE A 37 -1.16 -11.52 -22.00
CA PHE A 37 -0.82 -12.95 -21.90
C PHE A 37 -1.96 -13.84 -21.40
N LEU A 38 -2.85 -13.35 -20.54
CA LEU A 38 -3.93 -14.15 -19.97
C LEU A 38 -5.26 -13.93 -20.70
N TRP A 39 -5.39 -12.88 -21.52
CA TRP A 39 -6.65 -12.49 -22.18
C TRP A 39 -7.82 -12.30 -21.19
N ASP A 40 -7.49 -12.03 -19.92
CA ASP A 40 -8.48 -11.81 -18.86
C ASP A 40 -8.96 -10.36 -18.87
N ILE A 41 -9.94 -10.10 -19.75
CA ILE A 41 -10.51 -8.77 -19.97
C ILE A 41 -11.19 -8.23 -18.70
N TRP A 42 -11.92 -9.09 -17.97
CA TRP A 42 -12.69 -8.65 -16.80
C TRP A 42 -11.79 -8.28 -15.64
N GLY A 43 -10.79 -9.13 -15.34
CA GLY A 43 -9.80 -8.84 -14.32
C GLY A 43 -8.95 -7.62 -14.65
N GLY A 44 -8.51 -7.48 -15.91
CA GLY A 44 -7.77 -6.30 -16.37
C GLY A 44 -8.60 -5.02 -16.30
N PHE A 45 -9.91 -5.07 -16.59
CA PHE A 45 -10.81 -3.93 -16.46
C PHE A 45 -10.96 -3.47 -15.01
N LEU A 46 -11.20 -4.39 -14.06
CA LEU A 46 -11.29 -4.06 -12.63
C LEU A 46 -9.97 -3.47 -12.10
N MET A 47 -8.84 -4.03 -12.52
CA MET A 47 -7.51 -3.51 -12.18
C MET A 47 -7.25 -2.13 -12.79
N ALA A 48 -7.75 -1.86 -14.00
CA ALA A 48 -7.67 -0.52 -14.60
C ALA A 48 -8.49 0.52 -13.79
N LEU A 49 -9.65 0.12 -13.25
CA LEU A 49 -10.45 0.99 -12.37
C LEU A 49 -9.72 1.31 -11.06
N THR A 50 -9.00 0.37 -10.45
CA THR A 50 -8.21 0.66 -9.25
C THR A 50 -7.04 1.58 -9.53
N ILE A 51 -6.37 1.44 -10.68
CA ILE A 51 -5.33 2.36 -11.13
C ILE A 51 -5.91 3.77 -11.32
N MET A 52 -7.08 3.89 -11.96
CA MET A 52 -7.77 5.18 -12.09
C MET A 52 -8.12 5.78 -10.73
N LEU A 53 -8.61 4.98 -9.78
CA LEU A 53 -8.94 5.45 -8.44
C LEU A 53 -7.69 5.97 -7.69
N GLY A 54 -6.56 5.27 -7.77
CA GLY A 54 -5.31 5.72 -7.18
C GLY A 54 -4.73 6.96 -7.88
N TYR A 55 -4.92 7.09 -9.19
CA TYR A 55 -4.58 8.32 -9.92
C TYR A 55 -5.46 9.50 -9.51
N CYS A 56 -6.76 9.30 -9.30
CA CYS A 56 -7.65 10.32 -8.74
C CYS A 56 -7.18 10.76 -7.34
N ALA A 57 -6.74 9.81 -6.50
CA ALA A 57 -6.17 10.13 -5.19
C ALA A 57 -4.91 11.00 -5.27
N LEU A 58 -4.05 10.78 -6.27
CA LEU A 58 -2.90 11.64 -6.53
C LEU A 58 -3.30 13.05 -6.98
N ARG A 59 -4.36 13.18 -7.79
CA ARG A 59 -4.84 14.47 -8.31
C ARG A 59 -5.48 15.36 -7.24
N GLU A 60 -6.16 14.76 -6.26
CA GLU A 60 -6.84 15.49 -5.18
C GLU A 60 -5.94 15.80 -3.97
N SER A 61 -4.62 15.71 -4.11
CA SER A 61 -3.65 15.90 -3.00
C SER A 61 -3.80 14.87 -1.88
N LEU A 62 -4.02 13.60 -2.24
CA LEU A 62 -4.03 12.43 -1.33
C LEU A 62 -4.96 12.56 -0.12
N PRO A 63 -6.28 12.77 -0.32
CA PRO A 63 -7.22 12.68 0.78
C PRO A 63 -7.16 11.26 1.36
N VAL A 64 -6.82 11.14 2.64
CA VAL A 64 -6.56 9.86 3.32
C VAL A 64 -7.72 8.89 3.15
N LYS A 65 -8.96 9.38 3.16
CA LYS A 65 -10.16 8.56 2.92
C LYS A 65 -10.13 7.86 1.56
N LEU A 66 -9.72 8.56 0.51
CA LEU A 66 -9.66 8.01 -0.84
C LEU A 66 -8.50 7.02 -0.99
N VAL A 67 -7.35 7.30 -0.36
CA VAL A 67 -6.21 6.37 -0.30
C VAL A 67 -6.58 5.09 0.46
N CYS A 68 -7.30 5.20 1.58
CA CYS A 68 -7.81 4.03 2.31
C CYS A 68 -8.82 3.23 1.48
N LEU A 69 -9.76 3.91 0.81
CA LEU A 69 -10.72 3.24 -0.08
C LEU A 69 -9.99 2.49 -1.20
N TRP A 70 -9.02 3.14 -1.84
CA TRP A 70 -8.15 2.51 -2.84
C TRP A 70 -7.45 1.29 -2.26
N GLY A 71 -6.80 1.39 -1.10
CA GLY A 71 -6.12 0.27 -0.44
C GLY A 71 -7.04 -0.91 -0.12
N VAL A 72 -8.24 -0.66 0.41
CA VAL A 72 -9.23 -1.70 0.72
C VAL A 72 -9.73 -2.40 -0.55
N VAL A 73 -10.01 -1.64 -1.61
CA VAL A 73 -10.43 -2.21 -2.90
C VAL A 73 -9.34 -3.11 -3.48
N ASN A 74 -8.07 -2.67 -3.47
CA ASN A 74 -6.97 -3.53 -3.92
C ASN A 74 -6.79 -4.76 -3.03
N ALA A 75 -6.99 -4.67 -1.72
CA ALA A 75 -6.90 -5.82 -0.83
C ALA A 75 -7.99 -6.88 -1.15
N ILE A 76 -9.22 -6.45 -1.39
CA ILE A 76 -10.34 -7.34 -1.75
C ILE A 76 -10.09 -7.98 -3.13
N LEU A 77 -9.71 -7.17 -4.12
CA LEU A 77 -9.41 -7.66 -5.47
C LEU A 77 -8.20 -8.60 -5.48
N GLY A 78 -7.13 -8.24 -4.78
CA GLY A 78 -5.95 -9.08 -4.63
C GLY A 78 -6.26 -10.43 -3.97
N ALA A 79 -7.15 -10.46 -2.97
CA ALA A 79 -7.60 -11.72 -2.37
C ALA A 79 -8.43 -12.56 -3.36
N TRP A 80 -9.32 -11.94 -4.12
CA TRP A 80 -10.12 -12.62 -5.14
C TRP A 80 -9.25 -13.16 -6.30
N ASP A 81 -8.32 -12.36 -6.80
CA ASP A 81 -7.35 -12.74 -7.83
C ASP A 81 -6.39 -13.83 -7.34
N ALA A 82 -6.00 -13.81 -6.05
CA ALA A 82 -5.21 -14.88 -5.48
C ALA A 82 -5.97 -16.22 -5.43
N LEU A 83 -7.25 -16.20 -5.03
CA LEU A 83 -8.09 -17.40 -4.96
C LEU A 83 -8.36 -17.98 -6.35
N THR A 84 -8.76 -17.14 -7.30
CA THR A 84 -9.03 -17.58 -8.68
C THR A 84 -7.75 -17.96 -9.41
N GLY A 85 -6.69 -17.17 -9.23
CA GLY A 85 -5.36 -17.42 -9.76
C GLY A 85 -4.75 -18.73 -9.26
N LEU A 86 -5.00 -19.12 -8.01
CA LEU A 86 -4.52 -20.41 -7.47
C LEU A 86 -5.04 -21.61 -8.27
N VAL A 87 -6.31 -21.58 -8.68
CA VAL A 87 -6.91 -22.64 -9.51
C VAL A 87 -6.24 -22.67 -10.89
N SER A 88 -6.08 -21.51 -11.53
CA SER A 88 -5.39 -21.41 -12.83
C SER A 88 -3.92 -21.79 -12.76
N LEU A 89 -3.25 -21.48 -11.65
CA LEU A 89 -1.84 -21.76 -11.42
C LEU A 89 -1.56 -23.27 -11.47
N VAL A 90 -2.42 -24.08 -10.84
CA VAL A 90 -2.30 -25.54 -10.86
C VAL A 90 -2.40 -26.08 -12.30
N LEU A 91 -3.36 -25.57 -13.08
CA LEU A 91 -3.55 -26.00 -14.48
C LEU A 91 -2.36 -25.62 -15.38
N PHE A 92 -1.81 -24.41 -15.19
CA PHE A 92 -0.67 -23.95 -15.98
C PHE A 92 0.64 -24.60 -15.58
N LEU A 93 0.79 -24.98 -14.31
CA LEU A 93 1.95 -25.73 -13.84
C LEU A 93 2.02 -27.12 -14.50
N VAL A 94 0.89 -27.82 -14.62
CA VAL A 94 0.79 -29.09 -15.34
C VAL A 94 1.11 -28.91 -16.83
N SER A 95 0.69 -27.78 -17.40
CA SER A 95 0.93 -27.46 -18.81
C SER A 95 2.33 -26.85 -19.08
N LEU A 96 3.21 -26.77 -18.07
CA LEU A 96 4.55 -26.16 -18.14
C LEU A 96 4.59 -24.72 -18.71
N ARG A 97 3.53 -23.95 -18.45
CA ARG A 97 3.36 -22.56 -18.94
C ARG A 97 3.91 -21.54 -17.93
N TRP A 98 5.23 -21.51 -17.78
CA TRP A 98 5.91 -20.74 -16.72
C TRP A 98 5.62 -19.23 -16.71
N VAL A 99 5.52 -18.61 -17.90
CA VAL A 99 5.26 -17.16 -18.02
C VAL A 99 3.87 -16.82 -17.46
N GLN A 100 2.86 -17.63 -17.77
CA GLN A 100 1.50 -17.46 -17.27
C GLN A 100 1.45 -17.65 -15.76
N CYS A 101 2.16 -18.66 -15.22
CA CYS A 101 2.28 -18.86 -13.78
C CYS A 101 2.88 -17.64 -13.07
N LEU A 102 3.96 -17.07 -13.62
CA LEU A 102 4.60 -15.88 -13.05
C LEU A 102 3.64 -14.69 -13.02
N ILE A 103 2.91 -14.43 -14.12
CA ILE A 103 1.96 -13.33 -14.20
C ILE A 103 0.82 -13.50 -13.18
N ILE A 104 0.30 -14.72 -13.03
CA ILE A 104 -0.76 -15.03 -12.04
C ILE A 104 -0.31 -14.70 -10.61
N VAL A 105 0.96 -14.93 -10.29
CA VAL A 105 1.51 -14.62 -8.96
C VAL A 105 1.78 -13.11 -8.83
N LEU A 106 2.24 -12.45 -9.88
CA LEU A 106 2.52 -11.01 -9.88
C LEU A 106 1.27 -10.14 -9.67
N VAL A 107 0.11 -10.58 -10.18
CA VAL A 107 -1.17 -9.86 -10.03
C VAL A 107 -1.53 -9.60 -8.55
N PRO A 108 -1.76 -10.61 -7.70
CA PRO A 108 -2.11 -10.37 -6.30
C PRO A 108 -0.97 -9.72 -5.51
N LEU A 109 0.30 -9.92 -5.91
CA LEU A 109 1.43 -9.22 -5.29
C LEU A 109 1.39 -7.71 -5.53
N ALA A 110 1.05 -7.27 -6.75
CA ALA A 110 0.92 -5.85 -7.07
C ALA A 110 -0.24 -5.20 -6.29
N GLU A 111 -1.38 -5.90 -6.18
CA GLU A 111 -2.55 -5.46 -5.41
C GLU A 111 -2.24 -5.37 -3.90
N VAL A 112 -1.56 -6.37 -3.34
CA VAL A 112 -1.12 -6.37 -1.93
C VAL A 112 -0.12 -5.25 -1.67
N LEU A 113 0.80 -4.98 -2.60
CA LEU A 113 1.74 -3.86 -2.46
C LEU A 113 1.02 -2.52 -2.39
N ALA A 114 0.02 -2.29 -3.26
CA ALA A 114 -0.82 -1.10 -3.22
C ALA A 114 -1.59 -0.96 -1.89
N ALA A 115 -2.18 -2.06 -1.40
CA ALA A 115 -2.85 -2.10 -0.10
C ALA A 115 -1.90 -1.80 1.07
N LEU A 116 -0.67 -2.33 1.04
CA LEU A 116 0.35 -2.06 2.05
C LEU A 116 0.78 -0.60 2.06
N VAL A 117 0.97 0.01 0.89
CA VAL A 117 1.29 1.44 0.78
C VAL A 117 0.16 2.30 1.36
N ALA A 118 -1.09 2.00 1.02
CA ALA A 118 -2.25 2.69 1.58
C ALA A 118 -2.31 2.54 3.12
N TRP A 119 -2.01 1.35 3.64
CA TRP A 119 -1.96 1.11 5.08
C TRP A 119 -0.88 1.94 5.79
N GLN A 120 0.32 2.06 5.21
CA GLN A 120 1.37 2.89 5.80
C GLN A 120 0.96 4.36 5.87
N ILE A 121 0.36 4.88 4.79
CA ILE A 121 -0.15 6.26 4.74
C ILE A 121 -1.21 6.49 5.81
N PHE A 122 -2.16 5.55 5.95
CA PHE A 122 -3.20 5.61 6.99
C PHE A 122 -2.59 5.62 8.39
N LYS A 123 -1.65 4.71 8.66
CA LYS A 123 -1.00 4.58 9.97
C LYS A 123 -0.29 5.86 10.36
N GLU A 124 0.48 6.45 9.45
CA GLU A 124 1.18 7.71 9.69
C GLU A 124 0.22 8.89 9.88
N HIS A 125 -0.91 8.91 9.17
CA HIS A 125 -1.95 9.91 9.39
C HIS A 125 -2.59 9.78 10.79
N GLU A 126 -2.96 8.57 11.20
CA GLU A 126 -3.55 8.32 12.52
C GLU A 126 -2.59 8.65 13.67
N LEU A 127 -1.28 8.43 13.48
CA LEU A 127 -0.27 8.78 14.47
C LEU A 127 -0.15 10.29 14.71
N LYS A 128 -0.39 11.12 13.68
CA LYS A 128 -0.25 12.58 13.77
C LYS A 128 -1.54 13.28 14.17
N ASN A 129 -2.64 12.91 13.52
CA ASN A 129 -3.90 13.66 13.56
C ASN A 129 -5.09 12.78 13.99
N GLY A 130 -4.87 11.48 14.24
CA GLY A 130 -5.94 10.51 14.47
C GLY A 130 -6.47 10.51 15.89
N LEU A 131 -7.75 10.14 16.03
CA LEU A 131 -8.37 9.84 17.32
C LEU A 131 -7.67 8.67 18.04
N LEU A 132 -6.98 7.80 17.30
CA LEU A 132 -6.29 6.64 17.83
C LEU A 132 -4.86 6.94 18.29
N ALA A 133 -4.36 8.17 18.12
CA ALA A 133 -3.03 8.59 18.56
C ALA A 133 -2.65 8.13 19.98
N PRO A 134 -3.48 8.29 21.04
CA PRO A 134 -3.09 7.86 22.39
C PRO A 134 -2.93 6.33 22.51
N ILE A 135 -3.76 5.55 21.81
CA ILE A 135 -3.70 4.07 21.85
C ILE A 135 -2.47 3.59 21.06
N LEU A 136 -2.23 4.16 19.88
CA LEU A 136 -1.08 3.81 19.06
C LEU A 136 0.24 4.21 19.74
N LYS A 137 0.32 5.41 20.29
CA LYS A 137 1.50 5.89 21.05
C LYS A 137 1.83 4.95 22.21
N LYS A 138 0.81 4.45 22.93
CA LYS A 138 1.00 3.47 24.00
C LYS A 138 1.59 2.15 23.51
N ARG A 139 1.11 1.61 22.38
CA ARG A 139 1.69 0.39 21.79
C ARG A 139 3.12 0.60 21.30
N TYR A 140 3.40 1.75 20.70
CA TYR A 140 4.74 2.08 20.22
C TYR A 140 5.75 2.22 21.35
N ALA A 141 5.37 2.91 22.44
CA ALA A 141 6.19 3.02 23.64
C ALA A 141 6.49 1.64 24.25
N ALA A 142 5.52 0.71 24.25
CA ALA A 142 5.73 -0.65 24.74
C ALA A 142 6.65 -1.49 23.84
N SER A 143 6.84 -1.11 22.57
CA SER A 143 7.70 -1.82 21.62
C SER A 143 9.10 -1.22 21.47
N SER A 144 9.36 -0.04 22.03
CA SER A 144 10.68 0.61 21.95
C SER A 144 11.52 0.26 23.18
N PRO A 145 12.52 -0.64 23.06
CA PRO A 145 13.37 -1.01 24.19
C PRO A 145 14.23 0.16 24.71
N GLU A 146 14.41 1.24 23.95
CA GLU A 146 15.18 2.41 24.37
C GLU A 146 14.54 3.19 25.53
N ASP A 147 13.20 3.24 25.62
CA ASP A 147 12.51 3.95 26.72
C ASP A 147 12.58 3.20 28.06
N THR A 148 12.95 1.91 28.03
CA THR A 148 13.18 1.11 29.25
C THR A 148 14.41 1.63 30.00
N TYR A 149 15.39 2.20 29.30
CA TYR A 149 16.59 2.76 29.93
C TYR A 149 16.36 4.19 30.44
N ALA A 150 15.55 5.01 29.75
CA ALA A 150 15.27 6.39 30.16
C ALA A 150 14.40 6.50 31.43
N THR A 151 13.62 5.46 31.77
CA THR A 151 12.87 5.43 33.05
C THR A 151 13.67 4.84 34.21
N GLN A 152 14.79 4.16 33.94
CA GLN A 152 15.61 3.56 34.98
C GLN A 152 16.51 4.59 35.70
N ASP A 153 16.88 5.67 35.00
CA ASP A 153 17.74 6.72 35.56
C ASP A 153 17.02 7.67 36.52
N THR A 154 15.68 7.81 36.42
CA THR A 154 14.90 8.72 37.28
C THR A 154 14.60 8.15 38.67
N TYR A 155 14.81 6.85 38.90
CA TYR A 155 14.56 6.18 40.19
C TYR A 155 15.83 5.82 40.98
N SER A 156 17.01 6.26 40.50
CA SER A 156 18.30 6.00 41.15
C SER A 156 18.79 7.20 41.98
N GLY A 157 17.96 7.69 42.90
CA GLY A 157 18.31 8.79 43.80
C GLY A 157 17.91 8.52 45.27
N PRO A 158 18.87 8.45 46.21
CA PRO A 158 18.67 8.64 47.64
C PRO A 158 18.61 10.12 48.05
#